data_AF-A0A914DNR3-F1
#
_entry.id   AF-A0A914DNR3-F1
#
_cell.length_a   1.000
_cell.length_b   1.000
_cell.length_c   1.000
_cell.angle_alpha   90.00
_cell.angle_beta   90.00
_cell.angle_gamma   90.00
#
_symmetry.space_group_name_H-M   'P 1'
#
loop_
_entity.id
_entity.type
_entity.pdbx_description
1 polymer ?
#
loop_
_entity_poly.entity_id
_entity_poly.type
_entity_poly.pdbx_seq_one_letter_code
_entity_poly.pdbx_strand_id
1 'polypeptide(L)'
;NEGHISIISELLNIKAQQLHQALTMRRTILKNETVITRYTVPEAINTRDAMAKCLYNALFHWIVLKMNQALIRKESTIGKKGYYI
;
A
#
# COMPACT_ATOMS: atom_id res chain seq x y z
N ASN A 1 0.13 13.82 -16.87
CA ASN A 1 0.67 12.61 -16.20
C ASN A 1 1.65 12.92 -15.06
N GLU A 2 2.61 13.84 -15.21
CA GLU A 2 3.57 14.15 -14.11
C GLU A 2 2.90 14.68 -12.83
N GLY A 3 1.83 15.46 -12.96
CA GLY A 3 1.08 15.97 -11.80
C GLY A 3 0.50 14.88 -10.89
N HIS A 4 0.00 13.77 -11.46
CA HIS A 4 -0.53 12.66 -10.66
C HIS A 4 0.58 11.92 -9.92
N ILE A 5 1.76 11.78 -10.54
CA ILE A 5 2.90 11.12 -9.89
C ILE A 5 3.40 11.95 -8.71
N SER A 6 3.45 13.28 -8.83
CA SER A 6 3.82 14.17 -7.71
C SER A 6 2.88 13.98 -6.53
N ILE A 7 1.57 14.13 -6.76
CA ILE A 7 0.55 14.01 -5.72
C ILE A 7 0.62 12.64 -5.03
N ILE A 8 0.68 11.55 -5.80
CA ILE A 8 0.73 10.20 -5.24
C ILE A 8 2.03 10.00 -4.46
N SER A 9 3.16 10.52 -4.95
CA SER A 9 4.45 10.39 -4.27
C SER A 9 4.49 11.15 -2.95
N GLU A 10 3.84 12.31 -2.87
CA GLU A 10 3.68 13.09 -1.64
C GLU A 10 2.80 12.35 -0.64
N LEU A 11 1.64 11.83 -1.07
CA LEU A 11 0.73 11.07 -0.21
C LEU A 11 1.36 9.79 0.35
N LEU A 12 2.15 9.09 -0.47
CA LEU A 12 2.84 7.86 -0.07
C LEU A 12 4.20 8.13 0.61
N ASN A 13 4.61 9.40 0.70
CA ASN A 13 5.91 9.83 1.23
C ASN A 13 7.11 9.10 0.58
N ILE A 14 7.11 9.04 -0.75
CA ILE A 14 8.17 8.43 -1.57
C ILE A 14 8.66 9.41 -2.62
N LYS A 15 9.86 9.19 -3.18
CA LYS A 15 10.37 10.05 -4.25
C LYS A 15 9.59 9.80 -5.54
N ALA A 16 9.12 10.86 -6.20
CA ALA A 16 8.41 10.77 -7.50
C ALA A 16 9.18 9.94 -8.55
N GLN A 17 10.51 10.08 -8.59
CA GLN A 17 11.36 9.28 -9.48
C GLN A 17 11.34 7.78 -9.17
N GLN A 18 11.29 7.41 -7.89
CA GLN A 18 11.22 6.01 -7.47
C GLN A 18 9.85 5.41 -7.82
N LEU A 19 8.77 6.17 -7.60
CA LEU A 19 7.42 5.78 -8.01
C LEU A 19 7.34 5.59 -9.53
N HIS A 20 7.89 6.53 -10.30
CA HIS A 20 7.94 6.43 -11.75
C HIS A 20 8.72 5.19 -12.21
N GLN A 21 9.89 4.94 -11.63
CA GLN A 21 10.67 3.73 -11.94
C GLN A 21 9.91 2.46 -11.58
N ALA A 22 9.27 2.39 -10.42
CA ALA A 22 8.49 1.22 -10.01
C ALA A 22 7.32 0.91 -10.96
N LEU A 23 6.70 1.95 -11.53
CA LEU A 23 5.59 1.79 -12.48
C LEU A 23 6.03 1.45 -13.91
N THR A 24 7.29 1.72 -14.27
CA THR A 24 7.75 1.66 -15.66
C THR A 24 8.94 0.72 -15.89
N MET A 25 9.54 0.17 -14.83
CA MET A 25 10.75 -0.65 -14.90
C MET A 25 10.69 -1.84 -13.95
N ARG A 26 11.24 -2.97 -14.39
CA ARG A 26 11.50 -4.16 -13.59
C ARG A 26 12.99 -4.24 -13.27
N ARG A 27 13.30 -4.44 -11.99
CA ARG A 27 14.67 -4.74 -11.52
C ARG A 27 14.80 -6.24 -11.30
N THR A 28 15.72 -6.87 -12.01
CA THR A 28 16.06 -8.29 -11.87
C THR A 28 17.43 -8.41 -11.23
N ILE A 29 17.51 -9.04 -10.06
CA ILE A 29 18.77 -9.27 -9.34
C ILE A 29 19.29 -10.65 -9.72
N LEU A 30 20.48 -10.71 -10.32
CA LEU A 30 21.23 -11.93 -10.63
C LEU A 30 22.40 -12.06 -9.66
N LYS A 31 23.07 -13.23 -9.64
CA LYS A 31 24.16 -13.52 -8.71
C LYS A 31 25.30 -12.49 -8.74
N ASN A 32 25.58 -11.89 -9.89
CA ASN A 32 26.70 -10.96 -10.08
C ASN A 32 26.28 -9.56 -10.55
N GLU A 33 25.01 -9.35 -10.89
CA GLU A 33 24.56 -8.08 -11.48
C GLU A 33 23.08 -7.78 -11.22
N THR A 34 22.71 -6.52 -11.38
CA THR A 34 21.31 -6.08 -11.37
C THR A 34 20.96 -5.52 -12.72
N VAL A 35 20.00 -6.15 -13.39
CA VAL A 35 19.50 -5.73 -14.70
C VAL A 35 18.22 -4.93 -14.51
N ILE A 36 18.15 -3.74 -15.10
CA ILE A 36 16.94 -2.92 -15.12
C ILE A 36 16.38 -2.93 -16.55
N THR A 37 15.14 -3.37 -16.69
CA THR A 37 14.45 -3.44 -17.98
C THR A 37 13.17 -2.62 -17.92
N ARG A 38 12.86 -1.89 -18.99
CA ARG A 38 11.60 -1.14 -19.09
C ARG A 38 10.43 -2.09 -19.36
N TYR A 39 9.29 -1.80 -18.76
CA TYR A 39 8.06 -2.50 -19.08
C TYR A 39 7.58 -2.16 -20.50
N THR A 40 6.94 -3.13 -21.12
CA THR A 40 6.02 -2.87 -22.24
C THR A 40 4.81 -2.07 -21.74
N VAL A 41 4.10 -1.38 -22.63
CA VAL A 41 2.90 -0.60 -22.26
C VAL A 41 1.86 -1.46 -21.51
N PRO A 42 1.52 -2.68 -21.93
CA PRO A 42 0.59 -3.54 -21.19
C PRO A 42 1.10 -3.93 -19.80
N GLU A 43 2.40 -4.24 -19.66
CA GLU A 43 3.00 -4.55 -18.35
C GLU A 43 2.96 -3.35 -17.39
N ALA A 44 3.21 -2.14 -17.89
CA ALA A 44 3.14 -0.92 -17.08
C ALA A 44 1.71 -0.64 -16.59
N ILE A 45 0.70 -0.83 -17.45
CA ILE A 45 -0.72 -0.71 -17.08
C ILE A 45 -1.09 -1.74 -16.01
N ASN A 46 -0.72 -3.01 -16.23
CA ASN A 46 -0.98 -4.08 -15.27
C ASN A 46 -0.30 -3.81 -13.91
N THR A 47 0.93 -3.31 -13.93
CA THR A 47 1.68 -2.93 -12.72
C THR A 47 0.98 -1.81 -11.95
N ARG A 48 0.51 -0.76 -12.65
CA ARG A 48 -0.27 0.33 -12.05
C ARG A 48 -1.53 -0.20 -11.37
N ASP A 49 -2.31 -1.01 -12.08
CA ASP A 49 -3.59 -1.53 -11.59
C ASP A 49 -3.40 -2.49 -10.42
N ALA A 50 -2.37 -3.34 -10.48
CA ALA A 50 -1.99 -4.22 -9.37
C ALA A 50 -1.59 -3.41 -8.13
N MET A 51 -0.77 -2.36 -8.29
CA MET A 51 -0.36 -1.49 -7.19
C MET A 51 -1.57 -0.79 -6.55
N ALA A 52 -2.49 -0.26 -7.36
CA ALA A 52 -3.71 0.38 -6.88
C ALA A 52 -4.60 -0.60 -6.08
N LYS A 53 -4.82 -1.81 -6.61
CA LYS A 53 -5.57 -2.87 -5.91
C LYS A 53 -4.90 -3.25 -4.59
N CYS A 54 -3.58 -3.38 -4.57
CA CYS A 54 -2.82 -3.75 -3.38
C CYS A 54 -2.93 -2.68 -2.29
N LEU A 55 -2.76 -1.40 -2.65
CA LEU A 55 -2.91 -0.27 -1.74
C LEU A 55 -4.33 -0.20 -1.16
N TYR A 56 -5.36 -0.32 -2.00
CA TYR A 56 -6.75 -0.30 -1.55
C TYR A 56 -7.05 -1.47 -0.61
N ASN A 57 -6.64 -2.68 -0.97
CA ASN A 57 -6.86 -3.88 -0.15
C ASN A 57 -6.18 -3.74 1.22
N ALA A 58 -4.93 -3.27 1.25
CA ALA A 58 -4.19 -3.07 2.49
C ALA A 58 -4.86 -2.02 3.39
N LEU A 59 -5.30 -0.90 2.81
CA LEU A 59 -5.98 0.17 3.54
C LEU A 59 -7.32 -0.31 4.09
N PHE A 60 -8.15 -0.94 3.27
CA PHE A 60 -9.45 -1.46 3.68
C PHE A 60 -9.30 -2.48 4.82
N HIS A 61 -8.37 -3.43 4.66
CA HIS A 61 -8.07 -4.40 5.70
C HIS A 61 -7.64 -3.73 7.01
N TRP A 62 -6.76 -2.72 6.93
CA TRP A 62 -6.32 -1.96 8.10
C TRP A 62 -7.47 -1.20 8.78
N ILE A 63 -8.36 -0.56 8.01
CA ILE A 63 -9.54 0.14 8.56
C ILE A 63 -10.43 -0.85 9.31
N VAL A 64 -10.78 -1.99 8.69
CA VAL A 64 -11.62 -3.02 9.32
C VAL A 64 -10.96 -3.54 10.60
N LEU A 65 -9.66 -3.81 10.57
CA LEU A 65 -8.91 -4.24 11.74
C LEU A 65 -8.99 -3.21 12.86
N LYS A 66 -8.83 -1.91 12.56
CA LYS A 66 -8.93 -0.83 13.55
C LYS A 66 -10.33 -0.68 14.13
N MET A 67 -11.37 -0.77 13.29
CA MET A 67 -12.75 -0.76 13.75
C MET A 67 -13.04 -1.92 14.70
N ASN A 68 -12.66 -3.13 14.30
CA ASN A 68 -12.85 -4.33 15.13
C ASN A 68 -12.10 -4.21 16.47
N GLN A 69 -10.87 -3.71 16.47
CA GLN A 69 -10.10 -3.46 17.70
C GLN A 69 -10.79 -2.43 18.63
N ALA A 70 -11.36 -1.36 18.08
CA ALA A 70 -12.07 -0.36 18.86
C ALA A 70 -13.35 -0.92 19.51
N LEU A 71 -14.09 -1.76 18.77
CA LEU A 71 -15.30 -2.42 19.27
C LEU A 71 -14.99 -3.43 20.39
N ILE A 72 -13.99 -4.29 20.21
CA ILE A 72 -13.56 -5.28 21.22
C ILE A 72 -13.10 -4.57 22.51
N ARG A 73 -12.35 -3.47 22.39
CA ARG A 73 -11.94 -2.65 23.55
C ARG A 73 -13.15 -2.11 24.30
N LYS A 74 -14.19 -1.65 23.59
CA LYS A 74 -15.43 -1.14 24.19
C LYS A 74 -16.16 -2.24 24.97
N GLU A 75 -16.30 -3.43 24.40
CA GLU A 75 -16.93 -4.58 25.06
C GLU A 75 -16.15 -5.01 26.31
N SER A 76 -14.82 -5.05 26.22
CA SER A 76 -13.92 -5.36 27.35
C SER A 76 -14.04 -4.35 28.50
N THR A 77 -14.25 -3.06 28.20
CA THR A 77 -14.47 -2.01 29.22
C THR A 77 -15.86 -2.07 29.85
N ILE A 78 -16.88 -2.49 29.11
CA ILE A 78 -18.24 -2.64 29.62
C ILE A 78 -18.32 -3.87 30.55
N GLY A 79 -17.70 -5.00 30.18
CA GLY A 79 -17.66 -6.21 31.00
C GLY A 79 -16.92 -6.06 32.33
N LYS A 80 -15.90 -5.19 32.41
CA LYS A 80 -15.14 -4.94 33.66
C LYS A 80 -15.83 -3.99 34.64
N LYS A 81 -16.79 -3.18 34.19
CA LYS A 81 -17.50 -2.21 35.05
C LYS A 81 -18.71 -2.82 35.77
N GLY A 82 -19.05 -4.08 35.48
CA GLY A 82 -20.27 -4.76 35.94
C GLY A 82 -20.12 -5.83 37.01
N TYR A 83 -18.92 -6.12 37.53
CA TYR A 83 -18.72 -7.18 38.54
C TYR A 83 -17.84 -6.70 39.69
N TYR A 84 -18.40 -5.82 40.51
CA TYR A 84 -18.03 -5.61 41.90
C TYR A 84 -19.32 -5.36 42.69
N ILE A 85 -20.03 -6.43 43.02
CA ILE A 85 -20.94 -6.50 44.17
C ILE A 85 -20.47 -7.66 45.05
#